data_AF-A0A138AV84-F1
#
_entry.id   AF-A0A138AV84-F1
#
_cell.length_a   1.000
_cell.length_b   1.000
_cell.length_c   1.000
_cell.angle_alpha   90.00
_cell.angle_beta   90.00
_cell.angle_gamma   90.00
#
_symmetry.space_group_name_H-M   'P 1'
#
loop_
_entity.id
_entity.type
_entity.pdbx_description
1 polymer ?
#
loop_
_entity_poly.entity_id
_entity_poly.type
_entity_poly.pdbx_seq_one_letter_code
_entity_poly.pdbx_strand_id
1 'polypeptide(L)'
;MSGPDIEWDTYGDSLGRRLSTLRRARGLSQEKLGELAGLHRNQISNIERNVSSNERFSDPHMSTVYRLAAALDVPPGWLLPDLGVRVLPRSAEQANADAVSAVETALLAAIENAS
;
A
#
# COMPACT_ATOMS: atom_id res chain seq x y z
N MET A 1 22.03 -17.33 7.31
CA MET A 1 21.92 -16.33 8.39
C MET A 1 20.47 -15.97 8.50
N SER A 2 19.84 -16.15 9.68
CA SER A 2 18.48 -15.64 9.88
C SER A 2 18.57 -14.13 10.06
N GLY A 3 17.93 -13.38 9.16
CA GLY A 3 17.79 -11.93 9.29
C GLY A 3 16.91 -11.54 10.47
N PRO A 4 16.65 -10.24 10.67
CA PRO A 4 15.64 -9.81 11.65
C PRO A 4 14.29 -10.47 11.34
N ASP A 5 13.62 -10.94 12.38
CA ASP A 5 12.27 -11.49 12.27
C ASP A 5 11.28 -10.34 12.06
N ILE A 6 10.70 -10.28 10.87
CA ILE A 6 9.76 -9.24 10.46
C ILE A 6 8.48 -9.93 10.01
N GLU A 7 7.38 -9.53 10.64
CA GLU A 7 6.03 -9.98 10.33
C GLU A 7 5.50 -9.18 9.14
N TRP A 8 5.95 -9.60 7.95
CA TRP A 8 5.66 -8.92 6.68
C TRP A 8 4.17 -8.72 6.41
N ASP A 9 3.31 -9.61 6.91
CA ASP A 9 1.86 -9.50 6.76
C ASP A 9 1.31 -8.16 7.26
N THR A 10 1.84 -7.66 8.38
CA THR A 10 1.43 -6.35 8.92
C THR A 10 1.84 -5.20 8.00
N TYR A 11 3.00 -5.27 7.37
CA TYR A 11 3.44 -4.26 6.41
C TYR A 11 2.63 -4.35 5.10
N GLY A 12 2.41 -5.57 4.60
CA GLY A 12 1.60 -5.84 3.42
C GLY A 12 0.14 -5.39 3.57
N ASP A 13 -0.46 -5.59 4.75
CA ASP A 13 -1.81 -5.11 5.06
C ASP A 13 -1.89 -3.59 5.03
N SER A 14 -0.88 -2.90 5.60
CA SER A 14 -0.83 -1.44 5.52
C SER A 14 -0.67 -0.96 4.08
N LEU A 15 0.23 -1.56 3.29
CA LEU A 15 0.40 -1.24 1.87
C LEU A 15 -0.93 -1.43 1.10
N GLY A 16 -1.63 -2.54 1.33
CA GLY A 16 -2.90 -2.83 0.68
C GLY A 16 -3.98 -1.78 1.00
N ARG A 17 -4.08 -1.36 2.26
CA ARG A 17 -4.98 -0.29 2.70
C ARG A 17 -4.62 1.05 2.07
N ARG A 18 -3.35 1.45 2.11
CA ARG A 18 -2.84 2.68 1.48
C ARG A 18 -3.21 2.73 0.00
N LEU A 19 -2.96 1.63 -0.72
CA LEU A 19 -3.31 1.50 -2.13
C LEU A 19 -4.83 1.66 -2.36
N SER A 20 -5.66 0.97 -1.57
CA SER A 20 -7.11 1.03 -1.71
C SER A 20 -7.66 2.44 -1.42
N THR A 21 -7.15 3.09 -0.37
CA THR A 21 -7.53 4.45 0.03
C THR A 21 -7.20 5.46 -1.06
N LEU A 22 -5.95 5.49 -1.53
CA LEU A 22 -5.50 6.39 -2.59
C LEU A 22 -6.27 6.16 -3.90
N ARG A 23 -6.49 4.89 -4.27
CA ARG A 23 -7.25 4.55 -5.48
C ARG A 23 -8.68 5.06 -5.41
N ARG A 24 -9.37 4.86 -4.28
CA ARG A 24 -10.75 5.30 -4.08
C ARG A 24 -10.85 6.82 -4.05
N ALA A 25 -9.90 7.50 -3.41
CA ALA A 25 -9.84 8.96 -3.39
C ALA A 25 -9.67 9.56 -4.79
N ARG A 26 -8.93 8.89 -5.68
CA ARG A 26 -8.81 9.23 -7.11
C ARG A 26 -10.01 8.80 -7.96
N GLY A 27 -11.05 8.20 -7.37
CA GLY A 27 -12.24 7.73 -8.10
C GLY A 27 -11.98 6.55 -9.04
N LEU A 28 -10.89 5.81 -8.86
CA LEU A 28 -10.48 4.74 -9.78
C LEU A 28 -11.05 3.38 -9.36
N SER A 29 -11.49 2.57 -10.32
CA SER A 29 -11.71 1.14 -10.10
C SER A 29 -10.37 0.38 -10.05
N GLN A 30 -10.36 -0.84 -9.51
CA GLN A 30 -9.16 -1.70 -9.55
C GLN A 30 -8.71 -1.97 -11.00
N GLU A 31 -9.67 -2.09 -11.92
CA GLU A 31 -9.40 -2.32 -13.34
C GLU A 31 -8.75 -1.10 -13.97
N LYS A 32 -9.27 0.10 -13.68
CA LYS A 32 -8.71 1.33 -14.22
C LYS A 32 -7.30 1.61 -13.67
N LEU A 33 -7.08 1.38 -12.38
CA LEU A 33 -5.73 1.50 -11.82
C LEU A 33 -4.77 0.48 -12.46
N GLY A 34 -5.23 -0.75 -12.68
CA GLY A 34 -4.46 -1.77 -13.40
C GLY A 34 -4.04 -1.29 -14.79
N GLU A 35 -4.99 -0.82 -15.59
CA GLU A 35 -4.74 -0.26 -16.92
C GLU A 35 -3.68 0.85 -16.88
N LEU A 36 -3.86 1.86 -16.01
CA LEU A 36 -2.96 3.01 -15.90
C LEU A 36 -1.54 2.62 -15.43
N ALA A 37 -1.43 1.61 -14.55
CA ALA A 37 -0.15 1.14 -14.02
C ALA A 37 0.52 0.07 -14.92
N GLY A 38 -0.11 -0.35 -16.02
CA GLY A 38 0.35 -1.48 -16.84
C GLY A 38 0.35 -2.80 -16.05
N LEU A 39 -0.70 -3.03 -15.27
CA LEU A 39 -0.89 -4.14 -14.34
C LEU A 39 -2.21 -4.85 -14.62
N HIS A 40 -2.25 -6.16 -14.33
CA HIS A 40 -3.52 -6.89 -14.39
C HIS A 40 -4.40 -6.50 -13.19
N ARG A 41 -5.72 -6.35 -13.39
CA ARG A 41 -6.69 -6.04 -12.32
C ARG A 41 -6.54 -6.96 -11.10
N ASN A 42 -6.30 -8.26 -11.33
CA ASN A 42 -6.10 -9.23 -10.23
C ASN A 42 -4.86 -8.91 -9.39
N GLN A 43 -3.81 -8.35 -9.98
CA GLN A 43 -2.63 -7.94 -9.23
C GLN A 43 -2.94 -6.79 -8.28
N ILE A 44 -3.77 -5.81 -8.71
CA ILE A 44 -4.27 -4.75 -7.84
C ILE A 44 -5.08 -5.35 -6.69
N SER A 45 -6.02 -6.24 -6.99
CA SER A 45 -6.85 -6.92 -5.98
C SER A 45 -6.03 -7.74 -4.98
N ASN A 46 -4.95 -8.38 -5.44
CA ASN A 46 -4.05 -9.17 -4.60
C ASN A 46 -3.22 -8.29 -3.66
N ILE A 47 -2.68 -7.17 -4.15
CA ILE A 47 -1.96 -6.20 -3.31
C ILE A 47 -2.90 -5.59 -2.27
N GLU A 48 -4.10 -5.16 -2.67
CA GLU A 48 -5.08 -4.56 -1.73
C GLU A 48 -5.54 -5.51 -0.62
N ARG A 49 -5.53 -6.82 -0.86
CA ARG A 49 -5.91 -7.85 0.11
C ARG A 49 -4.71 -8.52 0.78
N ASN A 50 -3.49 -8.10 0.44
CA ASN A 50 -2.25 -8.70 0.89
C ASN A 50 -2.18 -10.24 0.69
N VAL A 51 -2.58 -10.72 -0.49
CA VAL A 51 -2.52 -12.15 -0.83
C VAL A 51 -1.65 -12.39 -2.05
N SER A 52 -0.96 -13.53 -2.07
CA SER A 52 -0.18 -14.00 -3.22
C SER A 52 -0.57 -15.44 -3.56
N SER A 53 -0.40 -15.83 -4.83
CA SER A 53 -0.66 -17.22 -5.27
C SER A 53 0.50 -18.15 -4.94
N ASN A 54 1.71 -17.61 -4.88
CA ASN A 54 2.96 -18.38 -4.75
C ASN A 54 3.63 -18.14 -3.39
N GLU A 55 3.17 -17.14 -2.65
CA GLU A 55 3.65 -16.76 -1.33
C GLU A 55 2.46 -16.58 -0.39
N ARG A 56 2.74 -16.37 0.90
CA ARG A 56 1.69 -16.19 1.91
C ARG A 56 1.01 -14.83 1.81
N PHE A 57 1.77 -13.80 1.43
CA PHE A 57 1.37 -12.41 1.45
C PHE A 57 1.85 -11.72 0.18
N SER A 58 1.29 -10.56 -0.16
CA SER A 58 1.72 -9.82 -1.34
C SER A 58 3.04 -9.11 -1.06
N ASP A 59 4.04 -9.27 -1.93
CA ASP A 59 5.30 -8.51 -1.91
C ASP A 59 5.57 -7.87 -3.29
N PRO A 60 4.96 -6.71 -3.59
CA PRO A 60 5.16 -6.09 -4.89
C PRO A 60 6.57 -5.51 -5.01
N HIS A 61 7.26 -5.84 -6.09
CA HIS A 61 8.54 -5.23 -6.42
C HIS A 61 8.49 -3.69 -6.42
N MET A 62 9.63 -3.06 -6.12
CA MET A 62 9.82 -1.60 -6.18
C MET A 62 9.28 -0.97 -7.48
N SER A 63 9.52 -1.61 -8.63
CA SER A 63 8.99 -1.13 -9.92
C SER A 63 7.45 -1.10 -9.96
N THR A 64 6.78 -2.02 -9.29
CA THR A 64 5.32 -2.03 -9.15
C THR A 64 4.85 -0.88 -8.26
N VAL A 65 5.51 -0.63 -7.12
CA VAL A 65 5.19 0.52 -6.24
C VAL A 65 5.29 1.84 -7.01
N TYR A 66 6.35 2.04 -7.80
CA TYR A 66 6.53 3.26 -8.59
C TYR A 66 5.50 3.42 -9.71
N ARG A 67 5.11 2.33 -10.39
CA ARG A 67 4.04 2.38 -11.41
C ARG A 67 2.69 2.71 -10.79
N LEU A 68 2.37 2.14 -9.64
CA LEU A 68 1.15 2.46 -8.90
C LEU A 68 1.14 3.93 -8.47
N ALA A 69 2.25 4.42 -7.93
CA ALA A 69 2.40 5.82 -7.53
C ALA A 69 2.21 6.78 -8.72
N ALA A 70 2.83 6.48 -9.86
CA ALA A 70 2.66 7.26 -11.09
C ALA A 70 1.21 7.23 -11.60
N ALA A 71 0.55 6.07 -11.60
CA ALA A 71 -0.84 5.92 -12.04
C ALA A 71 -1.84 6.61 -11.09
N LEU A 72 -1.50 6.73 -9.81
CA LEU A 72 -2.26 7.45 -8.79
C LEU A 72 -1.90 8.92 -8.71
N ASP A 73 -0.87 9.37 -9.44
CA ASP A 73 -0.35 10.74 -9.42
C ASP A 73 0.07 11.20 -7.99
N VAL A 74 0.78 10.33 -7.27
CA VAL A 74 1.25 10.60 -5.90
C VAL A 74 2.71 10.21 -5.72
N PRO A 75 3.41 10.76 -4.71
CA PRO A 75 4.75 10.27 -4.35
C PRO A 75 4.73 8.78 -3.97
N PRO A 76 5.74 7.97 -4.36
CA PRO A 76 5.79 6.54 -4.02
C PRO A 76 5.82 6.29 -2.51
N GLY A 77 6.33 7.25 -1.74
CA GLY A 77 6.33 7.19 -0.28
C GLY A 77 4.94 7.05 0.35
N TRP A 78 3.87 7.48 -0.33
CA TRP A 78 2.51 7.36 0.21
C TRP A 78 2.00 5.91 0.22
N LEU A 79 2.61 5.04 -0.60
CA LEU A 79 2.35 3.61 -0.60
C LEU A 79 3.23 2.85 0.41
N LEU A 80 4.30 3.46 0.93
CA LEU A 80 5.22 2.79 1.83
C LEU A 80 4.71 2.86 3.28
N PRO A 81 4.48 1.72 3.95
CA PRO A 81 4.14 1.69 5.37
C PRO A 81 5.29 2.19 6.23
N ASP A 82 4.95 2.81 7.35
CA ASP A 82 5.88 3.24 8.40
C ASP A 82 6.99 4.18 7.87
N LEU A 83 6.67 4.93 6.80
CA LEU A 83 7.62 5.85 6.19
C LEU A 83 8.03 6.94 7.20
N GLY A 84 9.29 6.91 7.62
CA GLY A 84 9.86 7.88 8.56
C GLY A 84 10.10 7.34 9.97
N VAL A 85 9.76 6.08 10.25
CA VAL A 85 10.15 5.40 11.48
C VAL A 85 11.14 4.26 11.20
N ARG A 86 11.83 3.81 12.24
CA ARG A 86 12.70 2.62 12.15
C ARG A 86 11.81 1.38 11.98
N VAL A 87 12.20 0.46 11.09
CA VAL A 87 11.54 -0.83 10.91
C VAL A 87 11.48 -1.59 12.26
N LEU A 88 10.26 -1.98 12.63
CA LEU A 88 9.95 -2.78 13.82
C LEU A 88 9.60 -4.23 13.40
N PRO A 89 9.55 -5.19 14.32
CA PRO A 89 9.10 -6.56 14.00
C PRO A 89 7.70 -6.61 13.37
N ARG A 90 6.82 -5.67 13.73
CA ARG A 90 5.46 -5.49 13.17
C ARG A 90 5.25 -4.02 12.80
N SER A 91 4.45 -3.76 11.77
CA SER A 91 4.09 -2.40 11.37
C SER A 91 3.33 -1.67 12.48
N ALA A 92 3.74 -0.43 12.80
CA ALA A 92 3.06 0.38 13.82
C ALA A 92 1.68 0.84 13.33
N GLU A 93 1.53 1.00 12.02
CA GLU A 93 0.27 1.33 11.35
C GLU A 93 -0.80 0.25 11.48
N GLN A 94 -0.42 -1.00 11.76
CA GLN A 94 -1.34 -2.12 12.02
C GLN A 94 -1.44 -2.49 13.51
N ALA A 95 -0.97 -1.64 14.43
CA ALA A 95 -0.98 -1.94 15.86
C ALA A 95 -2.40 -2.04 16.45
N ASN A 96 -3.33 -1.22 15.97
CA ASN A 96 -4.73 -1.18 16.38
C ASN A 96 -5.59 -0.40 15.36
N ALA A 97 -6.90 -0.38 15.54
CA ALA A 97 -7.84 0.28 14.64
C ALA A 97 -7.63 1.81 14.53
N ASP A 98 -7.19 2.46 15.61
CA ASP A 98 -6.94 3.90 15.62
C ASP A 98 -5.70 4.24 14.78
N ALA A 99 -4.63 3.45 14.89
CA ALA A 99 -3.43 3.60 14.08
C ALA A 99 -3.74 3.44 12.59
N VAL A 100 -4.54 2.43 12.24
CA VAL A 100 -5.01 2.22 10.86
C VAL A 100 -5.79 3.44 10.36
N SER A 101 -6.75 3.92 11.15
CA SER A 101 -7.60 5.05 10.78
C SER A 101 -6.82 6.36 10.64
N ALA A 102 -5.77 6.54 11.45
CA ALA A 102 -4.88 7.72 11.37
C ALA A 102 -4.14 7.78 10.03
N VAL A 103 -3.66 6.64 9.51
CA VAL A 103 -3.00 6.57 8.19
C VAL A 103 -3.97 6.94 7.08
N GLU A 104 -5.18 6.35 7.10
CA GLU A 104 -6.21 6.64 6.08
C GLU A 104 -6.58 8.12 6.08
N THR A 105 -6.78 8.71 7.26
CA THR A 105 -7.09 10.14 7.43
C THR A 105 -5.96 11.02 6.89
N ALA A 106 -4.71 10.70 7.22
CA ALA A 106 -3.55 11.47 6.77
C ALA A 106 -3.40 11.44 5.24
N LEU A 107 -3.64 10.29 4.60
CA LEU A 107 -3.57 10.18 3.14
C LEU A 107 -4.67 10.97 2.43
N LEU A 108 -5.91 10.93 2.95
CA LEU A 108 -7.01 11.70 2.38
C LEU A 108 -6.75 13.20 2.49
N ALA A 109 -6.31 13.67 3.66
CA ALA A 109 -5.92 15.06 3.85
C ALA A 109 -4.74 15.46 2.93
N ALA A 110 -3.77 14.58 2.72
CA ALA A 110 -2.65 14.85 1.83
C ALA A 110 -3.09 14.97 0.36
N ILE A 111 -4.03 14.14 -0.11
CA ILE A 111 -4.61 14.25 -1.46
C ILE A 111 -5.36 15.58 -1.62
N GLU A 112 -6.20 15.95 -0.65
CA GLU A 112 -6.98 17.19 -0.69
C GLU A 112 -6.09 18.42 -0.79
N ASN A 113 -4.95 18.43 -0.08
CA ASN A 113 -3.98 19.54 -0.12
C ASN A 113 -3.10 19.56 -1.38
N ALA A 114 -3.06 18.46 -2.14
CA ALA A 114 -2.26 18.34 -3.36
C ALA A 114 -3.07 18.59 -4.65
N SER A 115 -4.39 18.75 -4.53
CA SER A 115 -5.33 19.01 -5.63
C SER A 115 -5.60 20.50 -5.79
#